data_AF-A0A316GT92-F1
#
_entry.id   AF-A0A316GT92-F1
#
_cell.length_a   1.000
_cell.length_b   1.000
_cell.length_c   1.000
_cell.angle_alpha   90.00
_cell.angle_beta   90.00
_cell.angle_gamma   90.00
#
_symmetry.space_group_name_H-M   'P 1'
#
loop_
_entity.id
_entity.type
_entity.pdbx_description
1 polymer ?
#
loop_
_entity_poly.entity_id
_entity_poly.type
_entity_poly.pdbx_seq_one_letter_code
_entity_poly.pdbx_strand_id
1 'polypeptide(L)'
;MEVILDSEKKPRGVFLPLEEWEALKYSINKASNLYKLMDELSHPDIFEMTPEQFSQYMQPASAKVVKKALDNGLYVSYPAGAELPDNFIHEYKNGKKVLVEVDPNSGMERFLRNL
;
A
#
# COMPACT_ATOMS: atom_id res chain seq x y z
N MET A 1 -6.62 10.29 -24.52
CA MET A 1 -7.94 10.97 -24.49
C MET A 1 -8.48 11.21 -25.90
N GLU A 2 -9.74 10.85 -26.16
CA GLU A 2 -10.43 11.08 -27.45
C GLU A 2 -11.78 11.78 -27.25
N VAL A 3 -12.19 12.66 -28.16
CA VAL A 3 -13.50 13.35 -28.09
C VAL A 3 -14.49 12.65 -29.02
N ILE A 4 -15.62 12.22 -28.48
CA ILE A 4 -16.69 11.56 -29.21
C ILE A 4 -17.63 12.64 -29.77
N LEU A 5 -17.74 12.69 -31.09
CA LEU A 5 -18.60 13.64 -31.81
C LEU A 5 -19.90 12.95 -32.27
N ASP A 6 -20.99 13.71 -32.36
CA ASP A 6 -22.20 13.26 -33.06
C ASP A 6 -22.09 13.41 -34.59
N SER A 7 -23.16 13.03 -35.29
CA SER A 7 -23.30 13.18 -36.74
C SER A 7 -23.17 14.63 -37.24
N GLU A 8 -23.38 15.62 -36.37
CA GLU A 8 -23.23 17.05 -36.67
C GLU A 8 -21.85 17.61 -36.25
N LYS A 9 -20.92 16.73 -35.87
CA LYS A 9 -19.59 17.08 -35.35
C LYS A 9 -19.62 17.86 -34.02
N LYS A 10 -20.70 17.78 -33.25
CA LYS A 10 -20.75 18.38 -31.91
C LYS A 10 -20.19 17.41 -30.87
N PRO A 11 -19.38 17.88 -29.91
CA PRO A 11 -18.84 17.02 -28.86
C PRO A 11 -19.98 16.54 -27.95
N ARG A 12 -20.11 15.22 -27.83
CA ARG A 12 -21.10 14.54 -26.97
C ARG A 12 -20.46 13.86 -25.77
N GLY A 13 -19.19 13.51 -25.85
CA GLY A 13 -18.48 12.84 -24.77
C GLY A 13 -16.97 12.84 -24.98
N VAL A 14 -16.26 12.34 -23.98
CA VAL A 14 -14.81 12.17 -24.02
C VAL A 14 -14.50 10.76 -23.53
N PHE A 15 -13.65 10.04 -24.25
CA PHE A 15 -13.05 8.81 -23.81
C PHE A 15 -11.76 9.12 -23.05
N LEU A 16 -11.72 8.70 -21.78
CA LEU A 16 -10.58 8.87 -20.89
C LEU A 16 -10.14 7.49 -20.36
N PRO A 17 -8.99 6.96 -20.81
CA PRO A 17 -8.41 5.77 -20.20
C PRO A 17 -8.13 5.98 -18.70
N LEU A 18 -8.32 4.94 -17.89
CA LEU A 18 -8.07 5.02 -16.44
C LEU A 18 -6.60 5.28 -16.14
N GLU A 19 -5.68 4.81 -16.99
CA GLU A 19 -4.25 5.05 -16.84
C GLU A 19 -3.88 6.53 -17.00
N GLU A 20 -4.66 7.29 -17.80
CA GLU A 20 -4.48 8.73 -17.98
C GLU A 20 -5.09 9.54 -16.82
N TRP A 21 -5.96 8.95 -15.99
CA TRP A 21 -6.60 9.62 -14.85
C TRP A 21 -5.59 10.13 -13.82
N GLU A 22 -4.58 9.31 -13.50
CA GLU A 22 -3.56 9.66 -12.49
C GLU A 22 -2.81 10.95 -12.83
N ALA A 23 -2.60 11.22 -14.12
CA ALA A 23 -1.96 12.45 -14.58
C ALA A 23 -2.91 13.67 -14.55
N LEU A 24 -4.22 13.46 -14.75
CA LEU A 24 -5.20 14.53 -14.90
C LEU A 24 -5.86 14.95 -13.59
N LYS A 25 -6.00 14.03 -12.62
CA LYS A 25 -6.81 14.23 -11.40
C LYS A 25 -6.46 15.48 -10.60
N TYR A 26 -5.19 15.91 -10.61
CA TYR A 26 -4.75 17.10 -9.86
C TYR A 26 -5.26 18.42 -10.44
N SER A 27 -5.64 18.43 -11.72
CA SER A 27 -6.18 19.62 -12.42
C SER A 27 -7.71 19.72 -12.36
N ILE A 28 -8.37 18.69 -11.83
CA ILE A 28 -9.82 18.55 -11.82
C ILE A 28 -10.35 18.86 -10.42
N ASN A 29 -11.44 19.61 -10.34
CA ASN A 29 -12.07 19.94 -9.07
C ASN A 29 -12.57 18.66 -8.37
N LYS A 30 -12.09 18.41 -7.15
CA LYS A 30 -12.45 17.26 -6.30
C LYS A 30 -13.95 17.18 -5.96
N ALA A 31 -14.65 18.30 -5.99
CA ALA A 31 -16.09 18.34 -5.76
C ALA A 31 -16.93 17.93 -7.00
N SER A 32 -16.30 17.80 -8.17
CA SER A 32 -17.01 17.45 -9.40
C SER A 32 -17.45 15.98 -9.43
N ASN A 33 -18.58 15.71 -10.07
CA ASN A 33 -19.08 14.33 -10.26
C ASN A 33 -18.11 13.48 -11.09
N LEU A 34 -17.40 14.08 -12.05
CA LEU A 34 -16.36 13.39 -12.82
C LEU A 34 -15.22 12.93 -11.91
N TYR A 35 -14.75 13.78 -11.00
CA TYR A 35 -13.68 13.40 -10.07
C TYR A 35 -14.12 12.22 -9.21
N LYS A 36 -15.31 12.29 -8.60
CA LYS A 36 -15.82 11.20 -7.76
C LYS A 36 -15.92 9.88 -8.52
N LEU A 37 -16.52 9.92 -9.71
CA LEU A 37 -16.68 8.74 -10.56
C LEU A 37 -15.33 8.13 -10.96
N MET A 38 -14.38 8.97 -11.40
CA MET A 38 -13.08 8.47 -11.83
C MET A 38 -12.24 7.97 -10.65
N ASP A 39 -12.35 8.58 -9.47
CA ASP A 39 -11.70 8.12 -8.24
C ASP A 39 -12.24 6.75 -7.81
N GLU A 40 -13.56 6.54 -7.89
CA GLU A 40 -14.20 5.24 -7.65
C GLU A 40 -13.77 4.17 -8.68
N LEU A 41 -13.64 4.54 -9.96
CA LEU A 41 -13.28 3.60 -11.03
C LEU A 41 -11.77 3.29 -11.08
N SER A 42 -10.92 4.19 -10.58
CA SER A 42 -9.45 4.05 -10.66
C SER A 42 -8.85 3.28 -9.48
N HIS A 43 -9.59 3.12 -8.40
CA HIS A 43 -9.19 2.30 -7.27
C HIS A 43 -10.07 1.05 -7.25
N PRO A 44 -9.50 -0.15 -7.44
CA PRO A 44 -10.27 -1.37 -7.21
C PRO A 44 -10.78 -1.35 -5.77
N ASP A 45 -12.00 -1.82 -5.53
CA ASP A 45 -12.44 -2.02 -4.16
C ASP A 45 -11.48 -3.01 -3.49
N ILE A 46 -11.04 -2.71 -2.27
CA ILE A 46 -10.18 -3.59 -1.48
C ILE A 46 -10.78 -4.99 -1.32
N PHE A 47 -12.11 -5.10 -1.35
CA PHE A 47 -12.84 -6.37 -1.25
C PHE A 47 -12.91 -7.14 -2.57
N GLU A 48 -12.56 -6.50 -3.69
CA GLU A 48 -12.52 -7.09 -5.02
C GLU A 48 -11.09 -7.44 -5.48
N MET A 49 -10.07 -6.99 -4.75
CA MET A 49 -8.67 -7.31 -5.02
C MET A 49 -8.32 -8.75 -4.63
N THR A 50 -7.48 -9.42 -5.41
CA THR A 50 -6.77 -10.62 -4.94
C THR A 50 -5.76 -10.25 -3.85
N PRO A 51 -5.32 -11.20 -3.01
CA PRO A 51 -4.28 -10.95 -2.01
C PRO A 51 -2.99 -10.33 -2.59
N GLU A 52 -2.60 -10.74 -3.80
CA GLU A 52 -1.42 -10.22 -4.50
C GLU A 52 -1.62 -8.75 -4.92
N GLN A 53 -2.78 -8.43 -5.48
CA GLN A 53 -3.13 -7.06 -5.90
C GLN A 53 -3.17 -6.13 -4.70
N PHE A 54 -3.79 -6.55 -3.60
CA PHE A 54 -3.85 -5.78 -2.37
C PHE A 54 -2.44 -5.56 -1.77
N SER A 55 -1.60 -6.60 -1.78
CA SER A 55 -0.21 -6.49 -1.33
C SER A 55 0.58 -5.44 -2.13
N GLN A 56 0.46 -5.46 -3.46
CA GLN A 56 1.08 -4.46 -4.34
C GLN A 56 0.54 -3.06 -4.09
N TYR A 57 -0.78 -2.91 -3.96
CA TYR A 57 -1.44 -1.66 -3.65
C TYR A 57 -0.93 -1.04 -2.33
N MET A 58 -0.72 -1.86 -1.30
CA MET A 58 -0.26 -1.41 0.02
C MET A 58 1.25 -1.15 0.11
N GLN A 59 2.05 -1.64 -0.84
CA GLN A 59 3.52 -1.58 -0.80
C GLN A 59 4.09 -0.16 -0.62
N PRO A 60 3.59 0.90 -1.30
CA PRO A 60 4.11 2.26 -1.11
C PRO A 60 3.81 2.82 0.27
N ALA A 61 2.62 2.52 0.83
CA ALA A 61 2.22 2.98 2.15
C ALA A 61 3.00 2.27 3.26
N SER A 62 3.15 0.94 3.15
CA SER A 62 3.92 0.14 4.10
C SER A 62 5.39 0.55 4.11
N ALA A 63 6.00 0.78 2.95
CA ALA A 63 7.38 1.26 2.85
C ALA A 63 7.61 2.59 3.57
N LYS A 64 6.66 3.54 3.48
CA LYS A 64 6.73 4.82 4.19
C LYS A 64 6.67 4.64 5.72
N VAL A 65 5.79 3.76 6.19
CA VAL A 65 5.65 3.46 7.62
C VAL A 65 6.90 2.79 8.16
N VAL A 66 7.42 1.77 7.46
CA VAL A 66 8.67 1.08 7.80
C VAL A 66 9.82 2.06 7.89
N LYS A 67 10.01 2.91 6.86
CA LYS A 67 11.06 3.93 6.86
C LYS A 67 10.95 4.84 8.08
N LYS A 68 9.75 5.35 8.39
CA LYS A 68 9.52 6.22 9.55
C LYS A 68 9.82 5.52 10.88
N ALA A 69 9.44 4.25 11.02
CA ALA A 69 9.73 3.47 12.22
C ALA A 69 11.25 3.32 12.43
N LEU A 70 11.97 2.93 11.37
CA LEU A 70 13.42 2.79 11.38
C LEU A 70 14.14 4.12 11.66
N ASP A 71 13.66 5.22 11.07
CA ASP A 71 14.20 6.57 11.30
C ASP A 71 14.03 7.02 12.77
N ASN A 72 13.00 6.52 13.45
CA ASN A 72 12.74 6.78 14.88
C ASN A 72 13.46 5.80 15.82
N GLY A 73 14.34 4.93 15.31
CA GLY A 73 15.09 3.96 16.11
C GLY A 73 14.30 2.70 16.49
N LEU A 74 13.14 2.47 15.88
CA LEU A 74 12.39 1.22 16.02
C LEU A 74 12.94 0.15 15.08
N TYR A 75 12.30 -1.02 15.07
CA TYR A 75 12.64 -2.18 14.27
C TYR A 75 11.43 -2.65 13.45
N VAL A 76 11.72 -3.46 12.43
CA VAL A 76 10.71 -4.32 11.78
C VAL A 76 10.78 -5.69 12.44
N SER A 77 9.62 -6.25 12.80
CA SER A 77 9.51 -7.60 13.37
C SER A 77 8.82 -8.54 12.39
N TYR A 78 9.39 -9.72 12.17
CA TYR A 78 8.81 -10.74 11.31
C TYR A 78 9.12 -12.16 11.84
N PRO A 79 8.26 -13.16 11.58
CA PRO A 79 8.46 -14.52 12.09
C PRO A 79 9.80 -15.13 11.66
N ALA A 80 10.47 -15.82 12.59
CA ALA A 80 11.76 -16.47 12.32
C ALA A 80 11.63 -17.77 11.50
N GLY A 81 10.41 -18.30 11.38
CA GLY A 81 10.09 -19.50 10.60
C GLY A 81 8.87 -20.22 11.16
N ALA A 82 8.23 -21.07 10.35
CA ALA A 82 7.03 -21.81 10.75
C ALA A 82 7.26 -22.79 11.92
N GLU A 83 8.50 -23.27 12.09
CA GLU A 83 8.87 -24.21 13.15
C GLU A 83 9.10 -23.53 14.52
N LEU A 84 9.14 -22.20 14.55
CA LEU A 84 9.40 -21.41 15.76
C LEU A 84 8.31 -20.34 15.92
N PRO A 85 7.07 -20.73 16.27
CA PRO A 85 5.90 -19.86 16.23
C PRO A 85 6.00 -18.63 17.15
N ASP A 86 6.75 -18.76 18.24
CA ASP A 86 6.94 -17.69 19.22
C ASP A 86 8.21 -16.86 18.95
N ASN A 87 8.99 -17.19 17.92
CA ASN A 87 10.25 -16.50 17.62
C ASN A 87 10.13 -15.53 16.45
N PHE A 88 10.69 -14.34 16.65
CA PHE A 88 10.66 -13.25 15.70
C PHE A 88 12.06 -12.69 15.48
N ILE A 89 12.29 -12.17 14.28
CA ILE A 89 13.49 -11.44 13.93
C ILE A 89 13.17 -9.95 13.97
N HIS A 90 13.92 -9.21 14.79
CA HIS A 90 13.88 -7.76 14.80
C HIS A 90 15.04 -7.21 13.99
N GLU A 91 14.72 -6.49 12.91
CA GLU A 91 15.68 -5.84 12.03
C GLU A 91 15.66 -4.33 12.24
N TYR A 92 16.84 -3.78 12.58
CA TYR A 92 17.04 -2.36 12.82
C TYR A 92 17.59 -1.65 11.58
N LYS A 93 17.52 -0.31 11.60
CA LYS A 93 17.95 0.55 10.47
C LYS A 93 19.39 0.31 10.01
N ASN A 94 20.28 -0.08 10.93
CA ASN A 94 21.68 -0.35 10.64
C ASN A 94 21.94 -1.78 10.11
N GLY A 95 20.88 -2.55 9.82
CA GLY A 95 20.98 -3.94 9.38
C GLY A 95 21.25 -4.94 10.50
N LYS A 96 21.34 -4.49 11.77
CA LYS A 96 21.42 -5.41 12.91
C LYS A 96 20.15 -6.23 12.97
N LYS A 97 20.30 -7.55 13.13
CA LYS A 97 19.19 -8.49 13.32
C LYS A 97 19.35 -9.20 14.66
N VAL A 98 18.25 -9.35 15.38
CA VAL A 98 18.20 -10.13 16.62
C VAL A 98 17.03 -11.09 16.59
N LEU A 99 17.24 -12.28 17.14
CA LEU A 99 16.18 -13.25 17.39
C LEU A 99 15.63 -12.98 18.78
N VAL A 100 14.32 -12.81 18.87
CA VAL A 100 13.57 -12.72 20.12
C VAL A 100 12.52 -13.82 20.18
N GLU A 101 12.16 -14.21 21.39
CA GLU A 101 10.97 -15.00 21.69
C GLU A 101 9.92 -14.06 22.28
N VAL A 102 8.66 -14.19 21.88
CA VAL A 102 7.53 -13.39 22.37
C VAL A 102 6.60 -14.32 23.12
N ASP A 103 6.38 -14.06 24.41
CA ASP A 103 5.38 -14.81 25.18
C ASP A 103 3.97 -14.48 24.64
N PRO A 104 3.22 -15.47 24.13
CA PRO A 104 1.91 -15.24 23.52
C PRO A 104 0.85 -14.75 24.51
N ASN A 105 1.05 -14.92 25.83
CA ASN A 105 0.09 -14.51 26.85
C ASN A 105 0.33 -13.08 27.33
N SER A 106 1.58 -12.64 27.36
CA SER A 106 1.97 -11.34 27.94
C SER A 106 2.48 -10.33 26.90
N GLY A 107 2.86 -10.80 25.71
CA GLY A 107 3.56 -10.00 24.70
C GLY A 107 4.98 -9.60 25.12
N MET A 108 5.51 -10.12 26.23
CA MET A 108 6.86 -9.81 26.66
C MET A 108 7.88 -10.46 25.73
N GLU A 109 8.87 -9.67 25.34
CA GLU A 109 9.95 -10.10 24.46
C GLU A 109 11.16 -10.54 25.28
N ARG A 110 11.72 -11.71 24.93
CA ARG A 110 12.97 -12.23 25.46
C ARG A 110 14.01 -12.30 24.34
N PHE A 111 15.08 -11.53 24.48
CA PHE A 111 16.22 -11.62 23.56
C PHE A 111 16.87 -13.01 23.64
N LEU A 112 17.07 -13.64 22.48
CA LEU A 112 17.75 -14.94 22.38
C LEU A 112 19.19 -14.78 21.89
N ARG A 113 19.40 -14.15 20.73
CA ARG A 113 20.75 -13.96 20.13
C ARG A 113 20.76 -12.93 19.00
N ASN A 114 21.95 -12.46 18.63
CA ASN A 114 22.16 -11.74 17.37
C ASN A 114 22.17 -12.74 16.19
N LEU A 115 21.80 -12.26 15.00
CA LEU A 115 21.83 -13.01 13.73
C LEU A 115 22.84 -12.40 12.76
#